data_AF-A0A653G4S3-F1
#
_entry.id   AF-A0A653G4S3-F1
#
_cell.length_a   1.000
_cell.length_b   1.000
_cell.length_c   1.000
_cell.angle_alpha   90.00
_cell.angle_beta   90.00
_cell.angle_gamma   90.00
#
_symmetry.space_group_name_H-M   'P 1'
#
loop_
_entity.id
_entity.type
_entity.pdbx_description
1 polymer ?
#
loop_
_entity_poly.entity_id
_entity_poly.type
_entity_poly.pdbx_seq_one_letter_code
_entity_poly.pdbx_strand_id
1 'polypeptide(L)'
;MAKTTGDADFGGALSKLEVTLEEYLVKKAPFQLPENVKEIIVKFAPYLAILGVVMGIPGVLALLGAGTILAPLGFVGGMMTGRPFLGIGFIINVLFLGVMIVLQGLAIPGLFSRSKKAWTLLYWSALVGVVQNIISFNIGGLIIGGLISMYFLFQVKEYYK
;
A
#
# COMPACT_ATOMS: atom_id res chain seq x y z
N MET A 1 42.01 -0.40 -10.24
CA MET A 1 40.76 -0.78 -10.92
C MET A 1 39.60 -0.40 -10.01
N ALA A 2 38.79 0.58 -10.40
CA ALA A 2 37.66 1.04 -9.61
C ALA A 2 36.53 0.02 -9.68
N LYS A 3 36.07 -0.44 -8.51
CA LYS A 3 34.93 -1.34 -8.36
C LYS A 3 33.68 -0.56 -8.76
N THR A 4 33.13 -0.84 -9.93
CA THR A 4 31.83 -0.32 -10.35
C THR A 4 30.80 -0.70 -9.29
N THR A 5 30.09 0.31 -8.80
CA THR A 5 28.94 0.21 -7.90
C THR A 5 27.99 -0.85 -8.43
N GLY A 6 27.88 -1.97 -7.71
CA GLY A 6 27.08 -3.11 -8.11
C GLY A 6 25.62 -2.71 -8.26
N ASP A 7 24.99 -3.26 -9.29
CA ASP A 7 23.55 -3.24 -9.48
C ASP A 7 22.89 -3.54 -8.13
N ALA A 8 22.12 -2.58 -7.62
CA ALA A 8 21.34 -2.80 -6.42
C ALA A 8 20.40 -3.97 -6.70
N ASP A 9 20.62 -5.11 -6.05
CA ASP A 9 19.77 -6.28 -6.12
C ASP A 9 18.46 -6.00 -5.35
N PHE A 10 17.61 -5.19 -5.97
CA PHE A 10 16.31 -4.81 -5.44
C PHE A 10 15.44 -6.04 -5.22
N GLY A 11 15.51 -7.04 -6.11
CA GLY A 11 14.76 -8.29 -5.98
C GLY A 11 15.14 -9.06 -4.72
N GLY A 12 16.44 -9.23 -4.46
CA GLY A 12 16.96 -9.85 -3.25
C GLY A 12 16.59 -9.08 -1.97
N ALA A 13 16.64 -7.75 -2.01
CA ALA A 13 16.25 -6.91 -0.87
C ALA A 13 14.75 -7.05 -0.52
N LEU A 14 13.89 -7.11 -1.53
CA LEU A 14 12.44 -7.24 -1.36
C LEU A 14 12.04 -8.62 -0.83
N SER A 15 12.71 -9.68 -1.30
CA SER A 15 12.54 -11.03 -0.77
C SER A 15 12.98 -11.12 0.70
N LYS A 16 14.13 -10.52 1.04
CA LYS A 16 14.59 -10.42 2.44
C LYS A 16 13.60 -9.66 3.33
N LEU A 17 13.00 -8.59 2.81
CA LEU A 17 11.98 -7.83 3.54
C LEU A 17 10.75 -8.69 3.82
N GLU A 18 10.24 -9.42 2.83
CA GLU A 18 9.09 -10.32 3.01
C GLU A 18 9.37 -11.37 4.11
N VAL A 19 10.54 -12.00 4.08
CA VAL A 19 10.95 -12.99 5.10
C VAL A 19 11.03 -12.36 6.49
N THR A 20 11.59 -11.15 6.58
CA THR A 20 11.70 -10.41 7.85
C THR A 20 10.32 -10.08 8.40
N LEU A 21 9.42 -9.57 7.55
CA LEU A 21 8.04 -9.28 7.93
C LEU A 21 7.29 -10.53 8.35
N GLU A 22 7.51 -11.67 7.69
CA GLU A 22 6.92 -12.95 8.11
C GLU A 22 7.41 -13.39 9.50
N GLU A 23 8.71 -13.22 9.79
CA GLU A 23 9.26 -13.53 11.11
C GLU A 23 8.61 -12.68 12.21
N TYR A 24 8.43 -11.38 11.98
CA TYR A 24 7.90 -10.48 13.00
C TYR A 24 6.38 -10.47 13.10
N LEU A 25 5.66 -10.52 11.97
CA LEU A 25 4.20 -10.40 11.92
C LEU A 25 3.47 -11.74 12.05
N VAL A 26 4.17 -12.85 11.82
CA VAL A 26 3.62 -14.20 12.03
C VAL A 26 4.32 -14.90 13.17
N LYS A 27 5.64 -15.09 13.15
CA LYS A 27 6.29 -15.97 14.14
C LYS A 27 6.47 -15.33 15.53
N LYS A 28 6.81 -14.03 15.58
CA LYS A 28 7.05 -13.29 16.82
C LYS A 28 5.87 -12.40 17.24
N ALA A 29 4.78 -12.40 16.47
CA ALA A 29 3.63 -11.58 16.81
C ALA A 29 2.98 -12.12 18.10
N PRO A 30 2.69 -11.24 19.08
CA PRO A 30 2.17 -11.65 20.39
C PRO A 30 0.76 -12.26 20.32
N PHE A 31 0.05 -12.01 19.22
CA PHE A 31 -1.28 -12.52 18.95
C PHE A 31 -1.30 -13.16 17.57
N GLN A 32 -1.89 -14.36 17.48
CA GLN A 32 -2.23 -15.02 16.22
C GLN A 32 -3.74 -14.99 16.06
N LEU A 33 -4.22 -14.72 14.85
CA LEU A 33 -5.65 -14.76 14.59
C LEU A 33 -6.13 -16.22 14.64
N PRO A 34 -7.25 -16.52 15.30
CA PRO A 34 -7.81 -17.86 15.29
C PRO A 34 -8.30 -18.20 13.86
N GLU A 35 -8.30 -19.50 13.52
CA GLU A 35 -8.55 -19.99 12.16
C GLU A 35 -9.88 -19.49 11.57
N ASN A 36 -10.93 -19.42 12.40
CA ASN A 36 -12.23 -18.90 12.00
C ASN A 36 -12.17 -17.44 11.52
N VAL A 37 -11.37 -16.60 12.19
CA VAL A 37 -11.20 -15.19 11.81
C VAL A 37 -10.39 -15.09 10.52
N LYS A 38 -9.32 -15.88 10.38
CA LYS A 38 -8.53 -15.92 9.15
C LYS A 38 -9.39 -16.32 7.95
N GLU A 39 -10.23 -17.34 8.10
CA GLU A 39 -11.15 -17.79 7.05
C GLU A 39 -12.16 -16.71 6.67
N ILE A 40 -12.74 -16.02 7.64
CA ILE A 40 -13.64 -14.88 7.40
C ILE A 40 -12.91 -13.80 6.60
N ILE A 41 -11.70 -13.40 7.01
CA ILE A 41 -10.91 -12.37 6.30
C ILE A 41 -10.67 -12.79 4.85
N VAL A 42 -10.25 -14.03 4.61
CA VAL A 42 -9.98 -14.53 3.24
C VAL A 42 -11.25 -14.57 2.40
N LYS A 43 -12.39 -14.92 3.01
CA LYS A 43 -13.70 -14.92 2.33
C LYS A 43 -14.15 -13.51 1.97
N PHE A 44 -13.90 -12.51 2.82
CA PHE A 44 -14.28 -11.12 2.58
C PHE A 44 -13.25 -10.31 1.79
N ALA A 45 -12.00 -10.75 1.72
CA ALA A 45 -10.92 -10.03 1.03
C ALA A 45 -11.24 -9.62 -0.42
N PRO A 46 -11.85 -10.47 -1.29
CA PRO A 46 -12.24 -10.05 -2.62
C PRO A 46 -13.25 -8.90 -2.61
N TYR A 47 -14.23 -8.94 -1.70
CA TYR A 47 -15.27 -7.92 -1.58
C TYR A 47 -14.71 -6.60 -1.03
N LEU A 48 -13.80 -6.68 -0.06
CA LEU A 48 -13.08 -5.51 0.45
C LEU A 48 -12.22 -4.85 -0.64
N ALA A 49 -11.55 -5.65 -1.47
CA ALA A 49 -10.78 -5.14 -2.61
C ALA A 49 -11.68 -4.51 -3.68
N ILE A 50 -12.82 -5.13 -4.00
CA ILE A 50 -13.82 -4.55 -4.91
C ILE A 50 -14.32 -3.21 -4.35
N LEU A 51 -14.69 -3.15 -3.07
CA LEU A 51 -15.11 -1.91 -2.42
C LEU A 51 -14.02 -0.84 -2.51
N GLY A 52 -12.78 -1.21 -2.19
CA GLY A 52 -11.62 -0.33 -2.27
C GLY A 52 -11.39 0.25 -3.66
N VAL A 53 -11.55 -0.56 -4.71
CA VAL A 53 -11.41 -0.11 -6.10
C VAL A 53 -12.60 0.75 -6.54
N VAL A 54 -13.82 0.30 -6.26
CA VAL A 54 -15.07 0.99 -6.66
C VAL A 54 -15.19 2.35 -5.98
N MET A 55 -14.77 2.48 -4.72
CA MET A 55 -14.71 3.77 -4.02
C MET A 55 -13.45 4.56 -4.38
N GLY A 56 -12.34 3.87 -4.59
CA GLY A 56 -11.04 4.47 -4.85
C GLY A 56 -10.96 5.18 -6.19
N ILE A 57 -11.52 4.61 -7.26
CA ILE A 57 -11.48 5.21 -8.61
C ILE A 57 -12.18 6.59 -8.61
N PRO A 58 -13.46 6.73 -8.20
CA PRO A 58 -14.10 8.04 -8.08
C PRO A 58 -13.35 8.97 -7.13
N GLY A 59 -12.82 8.45 -6.01
CA GLY A 59 -12.05 9.24 -5.05
C GLY A 59 -10.79 9.86 -5.68
N VAL A 60 -10.01 9.08 -6.40
CA VAL A 60 -8.81 9.57 -7.12
C VAL A 60 -9.19 10.56 -8.21
N LEU A 61 -10.25 10.29 -8.99
CA LEU A 61 -10.70 11.23 -10.02
C LEU A 61 -11.19 12.55 -9.42
N ALA A 62 -11.91 12.50 -8.29
CA ALA A 62 -12.35 13.69 -7.57
C ALA A 62 -11.16 14.48 -7.02
N LEU A 63 -10.15 13.81 -6.48
CA LEU A 63 -8.90 14.45 -6.04
C LEU A 63 -8.18 15.10 -7.22
N LEU A 64 -8.04 14.44 -8.36
CA LEU A 64 -7.45 15.03 -9.56
C LEU A 64 -8.23 16.27 -10.02
N GLY A 65 -9.56 16.18 -10.10
CA GLY A 65 -10.43 17.30 -10.46
C GLY A 65 -10.28 18.47 -9.49
N ALA A 66 -10.39 18.23 -8.18
CA ALA A 66 -10.18 19.23 -7.14
C ALA A 66 -8.77 19.83 -7.20
N GLY A 67 -7.76 18.99 -7.48
CA GLY A 67 -6.37 19.41 -7.63
C GLY A 67 -6.18 20.44 -8.74
N THR A 68 -6.91 20.33 -9.85
CA THR A 68 -6.84 21.34 -10.93
C THR A 68 -7.44 22.68 -10.51
N ILE A 69 -8.56 22.66 -9.78
CA ILE A 69 -9.26 23.87 -9.31
C ILE A 69 -8.46 24.56 -8.21
N LEU A 70 -7.90 23.78 -7.28
CA LEU A 70 -7.18 24.26 -6.11
C LEU A 70 -5.69 24.50 -6.36
N ALA A 71 -5.14 24.09 -7.51
CA ALA A 71 -3.72 24.27 -7.84
C ALA A 71 -3.22 25.72 -7.72
N PRO A 72 -3.94 26.75 -8.23
CA PRO A 72 -3.52 28.14 -8.09
C PRO A 72 -3.43 28.57 -6.61
N LEU A 73 -4.39 28.13 -5.79
CA LEU A 73 -4.41 28.41 -4.35
C LEU A 73 -3.24 27.71 -3.63
N GLY A 74 -2.96 26.46 -3.98
CA GLY A 74 -1.83 25.70 -3.45
C GLY A 74 -0.49 26.31 -3.82
N PHE A 75 -0.35 26.87 -5.03
CA PHE A 75 0.85 27.57 -5.47
C PHE A 75 1.06 28.89 -4.71
N VAL A 76 0.04 29.74 -4.64
CA VAL A 76 0.11 31.03 -3.93
C VAL A 76 0.34 30.82 -2.43
N GLY A 77 -0.43 29.93 -1.80
CA GLY A 77 -0.25 29.57 -0.39
C GLY A 77 1.12 28.93 -0.12
N GLY A 78 1.62 28.11 -1.05
CA GLY A 78 2.96 27.54 -1.00
C GLY A 78 4.06 28.61 -1.04
N MET A 79 3.96 29.60 -1.93
CA MET A 79 4.90 30.71 -1.99
C MET A 79 4.91 31.55 -0.70
N MET A 80 3.73 31.85 -0.14
CA MET A 80 3.60 32.63 1.09
C MET A 80 4.17 31.93 2.34
N THR A 81 4.20 30.59 2.33
CA THR A 81 4.69 29.77 3.44
C THR A 81 6.12 29.25 3.24
N GLY A 82 6.83 29.72 2.20
CA GLY A 82 8.18 29.24 1.86
C GLY A 82 8.23 27.79 1.37
N ARG A 83 7.08 27.25 0.92
CA ARG A 83 6.89 25.89 0.42
C ARG A 83 6.33 25.91 -1.01
N PRO A 84 7.09 26.43 -2.00
CA PRO A 84 6.58 26.59 -3.37
C PRO A 84 6.19 25.27 -4.06
N PHE A 85 6.69 24.14 -3.56
CA PHE A 85 6.42 22.81 -4.10
C PHE A 85 5.27 22.06 -3.40
N LEU A 86 4.45 22.74 -2.61
CA LEU A 86 3.35 22.11 -1.86
C LEU A 86 2.38 21.33 -2.77
N GLY A 87 2.15 21.81 -4.00
CA GLY A 87 1.33 21.10 -5.01
C GLY A 87 1.96 19.81 -5.55
N ILE A 88 3.28 19.66 -5.51
CA ILE A 88 3.97 18.43 -5.97
C ILE A 88 3.68 17.28 -5.01
N GLY A 89 3.66 17.55 -3.69
CA GLY A 89 3.32 16.53 -2.68
C GLY A 89 1.92 15.97 -2.88
N PHE A 90 0.96 16.80 -3.29
CA PHE A 90 -0.39 16.37 -3.63
C PHE A 90 -0.40 15.40 -4.82
N ILE A 91 0.24 15.76 -5.93
CA ILE A 91 0.29 14.91 -7.13
C ILE A 91 0.95 13.56 -6.82
N ILE A 92 2.06 13.58 -6.09
CA ILE A 92 2.75 12.36 -5.66
C ILE A 92 1.79 11.48 -4.85
N ASN A 93 1.08 12.05 -3.87
CA ASN A 93 0.13 11.29 -3.06
C ASN A 93 -0.97 10.62 -3.89
N VAL A 94 -1.55 11.37 -4.85
CA VAL A 94 -2.58 10.84 -5.76
C VAL A 94 -2.03 9.73 -6.65
N LEU A 95 -0.78 9.83 -7.11
CA LEU A 95 -0.11 8.77 -7.88
C LEU A 95 0.03 7.48 -7.05
N PHE A 96 0.48 7.58 -5.80
CA PHE A 96 0.56 6.43 -4.89
C PHE A 96 -0.81 5.77 -4.69
N LEU A 97 -1.87 6.55 -4.46
CA LEU A 97 -3.24 6.04 -4.36
C LEU A 97 -3.68 5.32 -5.65
N GLY A 98 -3.39 5.91 -6.81
CA GLY A 98 -3.69 5.29 -8.11
C GLY A 98 -3.00 3.93 -8.28
N VAL A 99 -1.71 3.83 -7.96
CA VAL A 99 -0.96 2.57 -8.00
C VAL A 99 -1.56 1.53 -7.05
N MET A 100 -1.91 1.91 -5.82
CA MET A 100 -2.54 1.00 -4.85
C MET A 100 -3.88 0.47 -5.36
N ILE A 101 -4.71 1.32 -5.98
CA ILE A 101 -6.00 0.92 -6.55
C ILE A 101 -5.80 -0.06 -7.70
N VAL A 102 -4.84 0.20 -8.59
CA VAL A 102 -4.52 -0.71 -9.70
C VAL A 102 -4.07 -2.07 -9.18
N LEU A 103 -3.16 -2.11 -8.21
CA LEU A 103 -2.69 -3.36 -7.60
C LEU A 103 -3.83 -4.15 -6.94
N GLN A 104 -4.70 -3.48 -6.20
CA GLN A 104 -5.90 -4.10 -5.62
C GLN A 104 -6.85 -4.64 -6.71
N GLY A 105 -7.10 -3.87 -7.77
CA GLY A 105 -7.93 -4.27 -8.89
C GLY A 105 -7.40 -5.53 -9.59
N LEU A 106 -6.09 -5.59 -9.82
CA LEU A 106 -5.44 -6.76 -10.40
C LEU A 106 -5.44 -7.98 -9.47
N ALA A 107 -5.51 -7.77 -8.16
CA ALA A 107 -5.59 -8.86 -7.19
C ALA A 107 -6.98 -9.52 -7.17
N ILE A 108 -8.07 -8.77 -7.43
CA ILE A 108 -9.47 -9.24 -7.30
C ILE A 108 -9.72 -10.62 -7.91
N PRO A 109 -9.41 -10.89 -9.21
CA PRO A 109 -9.69 -12.19 -9.80
C PRO A 109 -8.97 -13.34 -9.08
N GLY A 110 -7.74 -13.10 -8.63
CA GLY A 110 -6.95 -14.09 -7.91
C GLY A 110 -7.29 -14.19 -6.42
N LEU A 111 -7.98 -13.20 -5.83
CA LEU A 111 -8.49 -13.29 -4.46
C LEU A 111 -9.65 -14.29 -4.37
N PHE A 112 -10.52 -14.34 -5.39
CA PHE A 112 -11.60 -15.33 -5.45
C PHE A 112 -11.07 -16.77 -5.51
N SER A 113 -9.96 -17.00 -6.21
CA SER A 113 -9.31 -18.31 -6.30
C SER A 113 -8.28 -18.57 -5.20
N ARG A 114 -8.10 -17.64 -4.26
CA ARG A 114 -7.08 -17.69 -3.21
C ARG A 114 -5.68 -18.00 -3.76
N SER A 115 -5.31 -17.32 -4.84
CA SER A 115 -3.99 -17.50 -5.47
C SER A 115 -2.89 -16.76 -4.72
N LYS A 116 -1.70 -17.36 -4.62
CA LYS A 116 -0.51 -16.71 -4.06
C LYS A 116 -0.16 -15.42 -4.79
N LYS A 117 -0.37 -15.37 -6.11
CA LYS A 117 -0.16 -14.16 -6.92
C LYS A 117 -1.02 -12.98 -6.44
N ALA A 118 -2.28 -13.22 -6.08
CA ALA A 118 -3.15 -12.16 -5.56
C ALA A 118 -2.71 -11.66 -4.20
N TRP A 119 -2.27 -12.56 -3.32
CA TRP A 119 -1.67 -12.17 -2.04
C TRP A 119 -0.44 -11.30 -2.25
N THR A 120 0.44 -11.65 -3.19
CA THR A 120 1.62 -10.84 -3.54
C THR A 120 1.22 -9.45 -4.04
N LEU A 121 0.18 -9.33 -4.87
CA LEU A 121 -0.32 -8.02 -5.32
C LEU A 121 -0.87 -7.16 -4.17
N LEU A 122 -1.59 -7.77 -3.22
CA LEU A 122 -2.02 -7.07 -2.01
C LEU A 122 -0.84 -6.65 -1.13
N TYR A 123 0.20 -7.48 -1.03
CA TYR A 123 1.43 -7.14 -0.32
C TYR A 123 2.12 -5.93 -0.94
N TRP A 124 2.24 -5.88 -2.27
CA TRP A 124 2.76 -4.71 -2.97
C TRP A 124 1.90 -3.47 -2.73
N SER A 125 0.58 -3.60 -2.78
CA SER A 125 -0.32 -2.48 -2.48
C SER A 125 -0.12 -1.94 -1.06
N ALA A 126 0.01 -2.84 -0.07
CA ALA A 126 0.26 -2.44 1.32
C ALA A 126 1.63 -1.77 1.48
N LEU A 127 2.67 -2.30 0.82
CA LEU A 127 4.01 -1.73 0.85
C LEU A 127 4.07 -0.33 0.21
N VAL A 128 3.38 -0.13 -0.91
CA VAL A 128 3.21 1.18 -1.55
C VAL A 128 2.55 2.17 -0.59
N GLY A 129 1.53 1.73 0.16
CA GLY A 129 0.90 2.54 1.21
C GLY A 129 1.84 2.90 2.35
N VAL A 130 2.67 1.95 2.81
CA VAL A 130 3.70 2.21 3.84
C VAL A 130 4.70 3.25 3.36
N VAL A 131 5.22 3.09 2.14
CA VAL A 131 6.17 4.05 1.53
C VAL A 131 5.52 5.43 1.40
N GLN A 132 4.27 5.51 0.96
CA GLN A 132 3.52 6.76 0.86
C GLN A 132 3.38 7.45 2.22
N ASN A 133 3.07 6.71 3.29
CA ASN A 133 2.96 7.26 4.64
C ASN A 133 4.30 7.76 5.18
N ILE A 134 5.41 7.05 4.90
CA ILE A 134 6.76 7.49 5.28
C ILE A 134 7.12 8.80 4.58
N ILE A 135 6.94 8.87 3.25
CA ILE A 135 7.23 10.09 2.46
C ILE A 135 6.37 11.26 2.93
N SER A 136 5.13 10.98 3.35
CA SER A 136 4.18 11.99 3.83
C SER A 136 4.35 12.32 5.31
N PHE A 137 5.32 11.72 6.01
CA PHE A 137 5.50 11.83 7.47
C PHE A 137 4.22 11.52 8.29
N ASN A 138 3.33 10.67 7.76
CA ASN A 138 2.07 10.31 8.38
C ASN A 138 2.26 9.09 9.28
N ILE A 139 2.73 9.33 10.51
CA ILE A 139 3.00 8.26 11.47
C ILE A 139 1.72 7.53 11.89
N GLY A 140 0.60 8.25 12.03
CA GLY A 140 -0.70 7.63 12.35
C GLY A 140 -1.15 6.67 11.25
N GLY A 141 -1.02 7.09 9.98
CA GLY A 141 -1.30 6.27 8.82
C GLY A 141 -0.32 5.10 8.66
N LEU A 142 0.94 5.27 9.04
CA LEU A 142 1.94 4.20 9.03
C LEU A 142 1.57 3.06 10.00
N ILE A 143 1.07 3.40 11.19
CA ILE A 143 0.67 2.40 12.19
C ILE A 143 -0.65 1.74 11.78
N ILE A 144 -1.70 2.54 11.57
CA ILE A 144 -3.05 2.03 11.35
C ILE A 144 -3.21 1.45 9.94
N GLY A 145 -2.69 2.15 8.94
CA GLY A 145 -2.80 1.75 7.54
C GLY A 145 -1.70 0.81 7.09
N GLY A 146 -0.48 0.96 7.63
CA GLY A 146 0.68 0.16 7.25
C GLY A 146 0.84 -1.12 8.06
N LEU A 147 1.15 -0.98 9.35
CA LEU A 147 1.48 -2.12 10.21
C LEU A 147 0.28 -3.06 10.41
N ILE A 148 -0.91 -2.52 10.68
CA ILE A 148 -2.10 -3.35 10.90
C ILE A 148 -2.50 -4.09 9.62
N SER A 149 -2.49 -3.42 8.46
CA SER A 149 -2.85 -4.07 7.19
C SER A 149 -1.86 -5.17 6.83
N MET A 150 -0.55 -4.92 7.01
CA MET A 150 0.49 -5.93 6.82
C MET A 150 0.30 -7.10 7.78
N TYR A 151 0.02 -6.85 9.06
CA TYR A 151 -0.24 -7.91 10.02
C TYR A 151 -1.37 -8.83 9.57
N PHE A 152 -2.55 -8.28 9.24
CA PHE A 152 -3.67 -9.09 8.76
C PHE A 152 -3.33 -9.86 7.49
N LEU A 153 -2.63 -9.21 6.54
CA LEU A 153 -2.25 -9.83 5.28
C LEU A 153 -1.31 -11.02 5.47
N PHE A 154 -0.28 -10.88 6.31
CA PHE A 154 0.68 -11.95 6.60
C PHE A 154 0.03 -13.09 7.40
N GLN A 155 -0.90 -12.79 8.31
CA GLN A 155 -1.62 -13.79 9.08
C GLN A 155 -2.46 -14.74 8.22
N VAL A 156 -3.03 -14.24 7.10
CA VAL A 156 -3.84 -15.05 6.18
C VAL A 156 -3.05 -15.62 5.00
N LYS A 157 -1.74 -15.37 4.90
CA LYS A 157 -0.88 -15.82 3.79
C LYS A 157 -1.01 -17.32 3.50
N GLU A 158 -1.13 -18.14 4.54
CA GLU A 158 -1.25 -19.60 4.45
C GLU A 158 -2.50 -20.09 3.69
N TYR A 159 -3.53 -19.25 3.57
CA TYR A 159 -4.76 -19.58 2.83
C TYR A 159 -4.61 -19.35 1.32
N TYR A 160 -3.53 -18.69 0.88
CA TYR A 160 -3.26 -18.39 -0.53
C TYR A 160 -2.21 -19.34 -1.11
N LYS A 161 -2.56 -20.07 -2.17
CA LYS A 161 -1.75 -21.13 -2.79
C LYS A 161 -1.27 -20.76 -4.19
#